data_AF-A0A1G2LPI4-F1
#
_entry.id   AF-A0A1G2LPI4-F1
#
_cell.length_a   1.000
_cell.length_b   1.000
_cell.length_c   1.000
_cell.angle_alpha   90.00
_cell.angle_beta   90.00
_cell.angle_gamma   90.00
#
_symmetry.space_group_name_H-M   'P 1'
#
loop_
_entity.id
_entity.type
_entity.pdbx_description
1 polymer ?
#
loop_
_entity_poly.entity_id
_entity_poly.type
_entity_poly.pdbx_seq_one_letter_code
_entity_poly.pdbx_strand_id
1 'polypeptide(L)'
;MSDAYSDIASDEERAIRYVVYANAVKDYLREPTDEKLQKTIDAAKNLDALKGWGYWSGPTSESVGLEAWLAKLIAGDEKEWANLIKGRKGESDFEEFKALSLMHNQHKNNWGEYI
;
A
#
# COMPACT_ATOMS: atom_id res chain seq x y z
N MET A 1 23.23 -21.56 7.77
CA MET A 1 23.86 -20.32 7.25
C MET A 1 23.25 -20.11 5.88
N SER A 2 22.53 -19.00 5.68
CA SER A 2 22.06 -18.60 4.35
C SER A 2 23.25 -18.09 3.55
N ASP A 3 23.33 -18.40 2.26
CA ASP A 3 24.33 -17.81 1.37
C ASP A 3 23.85 -16.40 0.99
N ALA A 4 24.77 -15.44 0.85
CA ALA A 4 24.45 -14.04 0.54
C ALA A 4 23.60 -13.91 -0.74
N TYR A 5 23.76 -14.83 -1.69
CA TYR A 5 22.93 -14.90 -2.90
C TYR A 5 21.48 -15.29 -2.61
N SER A 6 21.22 -16.16 -1.63
CA SER A 6 19.86 -16.53 -1.21
C SER A 6 19.16 -15.39 -0.48
N ASP A 7 19.91 -14.60 0.28
CA ASP A 7 19.39 -13.41 0.96
C ASP A 7 19.02 -12.30 -0.05
N ILE A 8 19.88 -12.07 -1.06
CA ILE A 8 19.60 -11.10 -2.14
C ILE A 8 18.36 -11.50 -2.95
N ALA A 9 18.26 -12.77 -3.34
CA ALA A 9 17.10 -13.25 -4.09
C ALA A 9 15.79 -13.10 -3.30
N SER A 10 15.83 -13.31 -1.98
CA SER A 10 14.67 -13.14 -1.11
C SER A 10 14.26 -11.67 -0.96
N ASP A 11 15.24 -10.77 -0.91
CA ASP A 11 14.99 -9.32 -0.85
C ASP A 11 14.45 -8.79 -2.20
N GLU A 12 14.95 -9.29 -3.33
CA GLU A 12 14.41 -8.99 -4.68
C GLU A 12 12.97 -9.46 -4.81
N GLU A 13 12.67 -10.69 -4.37
CA GLU A 13 11.31 -11.23 -4.41
C GLU A 13 10.35 -10.42 -3.52
N ARG A 14 10.81 -10.00 -2.34
CA ARG A 14 10.04 -9.10 -1.47
C ARG A 14 9.75 -7.77 -2.17
N ALA A 15 10.75 -7.16 -2.81
CA ALA A 15 10.58 -5.89 -3.52
C ALA A 15 9.54 -6.01 -4.63
N ILE A 16 9.59 -7.10 -5.42
CA ILE A 16 8.61 -7.38 -6.49
C ILE A 16 7.19 -7.50 -5.91
N ARG A 17 7.02 -8.29 -4.85
CA ARG A 17 5.70 -8.49 -4.21
C ARG A 17 5.17 -7.19 -3.58
N TYR A 18 6.06 -6.36 -3.02
CA TYR A 18 5.69 -5.05 -2.49
C TYR A 18 5.19 -4.11 -3.59
N VAL A 19 5.85 -4.08 -4.76
CA VAL A 19 5.39 -3.29 -5.92
C VAL A 19 4.02 -3.76 -6.40
N VAL A 20 3.79 -5.08 -6.46
CA VAL A 20 2.47 -5.64 -6.82
C VAL A 20 1.40 -5.20 -5.83
N TYR A 21 1.67 -5.29 -4.52
CA TYR A 21 0.77 -4.81 -3.48
C TYR A 21 0.51 -3.30 -3.59
N ALA A 22 1.55 -2.47 -3.74
CA ALA A 22 1.41 -1.03 -3.89
C ALA A 22 0.55 -0.63 -5.10
N ASN A 23 0.74 -1.30 -6.24
CA ASN A 23 -0.09 -1.09 -7.42
C ASN A 23 -1.55 -1.52 -7.18
N ALA A 24 -1.79 -2.65 -6.53
CA ALA A 24 -3.14 -3.08 -6.18
C ALA A 24 -3.84 -2.10 -5.22
N VAL A 25 -3.12 -1.51 -4.28
CA VAL A 25 -3.66 -0.44 -3.41
C VAL A 25 -4.02 0.79 -4.25
N LYS A 26 -3.15 1.25 -5.15
CA LYS A 26 -3.44 2.41 -6.02
C LYS A 26 -4.67 2.16 -6.89
N ASP A 27 -4.79 0.97 -7.47
CA ASP A 27 -5.90 0.63 -8.36
C ASP A 27 -7.23 0.59 -7.62
N TYR A 28 -7.24 0.06 -6.39
CA TYR A 28 -8.42 0.11 -5.51
C TYR A 28 -8.77 1.54 -5.11
N LEU A 29 -7.78 2.36 -4.73
CA LEU A 29 -8.02 3.76 -4.35
C LEU A 29 -8.51 4.60 -5.54
N ARG A 30 -8.11 4.30 -6.77
CA ARG A 30 -8.64 4.98 -7.97
C ARG A 30 -10.10 4.65 -8.24
N GLU A 31 -10.49 3.40 -8.01
CA GLU A 31 -11.83 2.90 -8.30
C GLU A 31 -12.15 1.76 -7.32
N PRO A 32 -12.87 2.05 -6.22
CA PRO A 32 -13.11 1.07 -5.17
C PRO A 32 -14.21 0.09 -5.60
N THR A 33 -13.79 -1.05 -6.15
CA THR A 33 -14.67 -2.20 -6.47
C THR A 33 -14.31 -3.41 -5.63
N ASP A 34 -15.26 -4.32 -5.41
CA ASP A 34 -15.03 -5.56 -4.67
C ASP A 34 -13.95 -6.44 -5.31
N GLU A 35 -13.88 -6.47 -6.65
CA GLU A 35 -12.85 -7.19 -7.38
C GLU A 35 -11.45 -6.63 -7.08
N LYS A 36 -11.32 -5.30 -7.06
CA LYS A 36 -10.04 -4.63 -6.76
C LYS A 36 -9.66 -4.79 -5.30
N LEU A 37 -10.63 -4.73 -4.39
CA LEU A 37 -10.42 -5.01 -2.96
C LEU A 37 -9.84 -6.41 -2.76
N GLN A 38 -10.45 -7.42 -3.39
CA GLN A 38 -9.98 -8.80 -3.30
C GLN A 38 -8.56 -8.93 -3.86
N LYS A 39 -8.25 -8.28 -4.99
CA LYS A 39 -6.89 -8.24 -5.55
C LYS A 39 -5.87 -7.62 -4.60
N THR A 40 -6.24 -6.55 -3.89
CA THR A 40 -5.36 -5.93 -2.89
C THR A 40 -5.12 -6.85 -1.69
N ILE A 41 -6.16 -7.53 -1.20
CA ILE A 41 -6.06 -8.53 -0.12
C ILE A 41 -5.16 -9.69 -0.53
N ASP A 42 -5.35 -10.22 -1.75
CA ASP A 42 -4.56 -11.33 -2.25
C ASP A 42 -3.09 -10.94 -2.43
N ALA A 43 -2.81 -9.73 -2.90
CA ALA A 43 -1.45 -9.20 -3.00
C ALA A 43 -0.80 -9.03 -1.62
N ALA A 44 -1.53 -8.53 -0.62
CA ALA A 44 -1.03 -8.40 0.75
C ALA A 44 -0.76 -9.77 1.40
N LYS A 45 -1.66 -10.75 1.21
CA LYS A 45 -1.44 -12.12 1.68
C LYS A 45 -0.25 -12.79 0.99
N ASN A 46 -0.04 -12.51 -0.29
CA ASN A 46 1.12 -13.01 -1.03
C ASN A 46 2.43 -12.42 -0.47
N LEU A 47 2.43 -11.13 -0.16
CA LEU A 47 3.55 -10.47 0.51
C LEU A 47 3.82 -11.09 1.90
N ASP A 48 2.77 -11.27 2.71
CA ASP A 48 2.86 -11.87 4.06
C ASP A 48 3.24 -13.36 4.05
N ALA A 49 2.95 -14.07 2.97
CA ALA A 49 3.33 -15.48 2.80
C ALA A 49 4.84 -15.68 2.59
N LEU A 50 5.62 -14.60 2.41
CA LEU A 50 7.06 -14.68 2.24
C LEU A 50 7.71 -15.06 3.58
N LYS A 51 7.94 -16.36 3.77
CA LYS A 51 8.56 -16.93 4.98
C LYS A 51 10.08 -16.76 4.95
N GLY A 52 10.59 -15.80 5.72
CA GLY A 52 11.94 -15.85 6.32
C GLY A 52 13.15 -15.45 5.47
N TRP A 53 14.08 -14.77 6.17
CA TRP A 53 15.54 -14.66 5.99
C TRP A 53 16.05 -14.11 4.63
N GLY A 54 15.89 -12.80 4.45
CA GLY A 54 16.91 -11.91 3.88
C GLY A 54 17.49 -11.00 4.99
N TYR A 55 18.26 -9.96 4.66
CA TYR A 55 18.68 -8.95 5.65
C TYR A 55 17.48 -8.35 6.40
N TRP A 56 16.35 -8.29 5.72
CA TRP A 56 15.05 -7.96 6.24
C TRP A 56 14.36 -9.28 6.64
N SER A 57 14.51 -9.73 7.87
CA SER A 57 14.05 -11.04 8.34
C SER A 57 12.69 -11.02 9.06
N GLY A 58 12.04 -9.86 9.14
CA GLY A 58 10.74 -9.70 9.77
C GLY A 58 9.59 -10.25 8.91
N PRO A 59 8.57 -10.87 9.51
CA PRO A 59 7.31 -11.13 8.81
C PRO A 59 6.66 -9.80 8.43
N THR A 60 6.13 -9.70 7.21
CA THR A 60 5.19 -8.63 6.88
C THR A 60 3.81 -9.02 7.41
N SER A 61 3.04 -8.01 7.79
CA SER A 61 1.66 -8.18 8.28
C SER A 61 0.73 -7.19 7.58
N GLU A 62 0.97 -6.96 6.29
CA GLU A 62 0.24 -5.97 5.49
C GLU A 62 -1.22 -6.38 5.26
N SER A 63 -1.54 -7.67 5.32
CA SER A 63 -2.92 -8.15 5.22
C SER A 63 -3.73 -7.91 6.50
N VAL A 64 -3.08 -7.67 7.65
CA VAL A 64 -3.76 -7.53 8.94
C VAL A 64 -4.42 -6.15 9.04
N GLY A 65 -5.75 -6.12 9.08
CA GLY A 65 -6.51 -4.86 9.17
C GLY A 65 -6.53 -4.05 7.88
N LEU A 66 -6.08 -4.63 6.76
CA LEU A 66 -5.98 -3.99 5.45
C LEU A 66 -7.31 -3.38 4.99
N GLU A 67 -8.40 -4.14 5.07
CA GLU A 67 -9.74 -3.68 4.65
C GLU A 67 -10.18 -2.44 5.44
N ALA A 68 -9.99 -2.45 6.76
CA ALA A 68 -10.34 -1.32 7.62
C ALA A 68 -9.48 -0.09 7.30
N TRP A 69 -8.20 -0.30 7.02
CA TRP A 69 -7.30 0.78 6.61
C TRP A 69 -7.67 1.37 5.24
N LEU A 70 -7.94 0.53 4.25
CA LEU A 70 -8.42 0.95 2.93
C LEU A 70 -9.74 1.72 3.02
N ALA A 71 -10.68 1.25 3.86
CA ALA A 71 -11.94 1.96 4.08
C ALA A 71 -11.73 3.38 4.64
N LYS A 72 -10.77 3.57 5.57
CA LYS A 72 -10.42 4.91 6.08
C LYS A 72 -9.81 5.79 4.99
N LEU A 73 -8.96 5.25 4.12
CA LEU A 73 -8.38 6.00 3.00
C LEU A 73 -9.43 6.45 1.99
N ILE A 74 -10.37 5.55 1.63
CA ILE A 74 -11.51 5.89 0.76
C ILE A 74 -12.40 6.96 1.41
N ALA A 75 -12.61 6.89 2.72
CA ALA A 75 -13.30 7.92 3.50
C ALA A 75 -12.50 9.23 3.64
N GLY A 76 -11.31 9.34 3.04
CA GLY A 76 -10.45 10.51 3.07
C GLY A 76 -9.90 10.83 4.46
N ASP A 77 -9.64 9.84 5.31
CA ASP A 77 -9.03 10.06 6.63
C ASP A 77 -7.63 10.70 6.46
N GLU A 78 -7.52 11.97 6.81
CA GLU A 78 -6.30 12.76 6.63
C GLU A 78 -5.11 12.18 7.40
N LYS A 79 -5.36 11.57 8.56
CA LYS A 79 -4.29 10.98 9.39
C LYS A 79 -3.73 9.73 8.73
N GLU A 80 -4.60 8.86 8.22
CA GLU A 80 -4.16 7.65 7.52
C GLU A 80 -3.47 7.98 6.19
N TRP A 81 -3.98 8.98 5.45
CA TRP A 81 -3.30 9.49 4.26
C TRP A 81 -1.92 10.09 4.60
N ALA A 82 -1.82 10.92 5.64
CA ALA A 82 -0.54 11.48 6.06
C ALA A 82 0.46 10.39 6.48
N ASN A 83 0.00 9.35 7.19
CA ASN A 83 0.83 8.20 7.55
C ASN A 83 1.33 7.45 6.31
N LEU A 84 0.45 7.16 5.35
CA LEU A 84 0.80 6.50 4.09
C LEU A 84 1.83 7.31 3.29
N ILE A 85 1.57 8.60 3.07
CA ILE A 85 2.47 9.49 2.32
C ILE A 85 3.82 9.63 3.01
N LYS A 86 3.84 9.75 4.34
CA LYS A 86 5.09 9.81 5.10
C LYS A 86 5.89 8.52 4.97
N GLY A 87 5.23 7.36 5.04
CA GLY A 87 5.86 6.04 4.87
C GLY A 87 6.42 5.80 3.48
N ARG A 88 5.85 6.44 2.45
CA ARG A 88 6.27 6.35 1.04
C ARG A 88 7.34 7.38 0.65
N LYS A 89 7.78 8.24 1.57
CA LYS A 89 8.73 9.31 1.24
C LYS A 89 10.07 8.72 0.80
N GLY A 90 10.42 8.91 -0.47
CA GLY A 90 11.64 8.37 -1.08
C GLY A 90 11.39 7.16 -1.98
N GLU A 91 10.17 6.63 -2.00
CA GLU A 91 9.76 5.59 -2.95
C GLU A 91 9.40 6.19 -4.32
N SER A 92 9.57 5.41 -5.38
CA SER A 92 9.32 5.84 -6.75
C SER A 92 7.85 6.15 -7.04
N ASP A 93 6.92 5.60 -6.26
CA ASP A 93 5.47 5.77 -6.39
C ASP A 93 4.88 6.88 -5.51
N PHE A 94 5.74 7.65 -4.82
CA PHE A 94 5.33 8.70 -3.89
C PHE A 94 4.38 9.74 -4.52
N GLU A 95 4.72 10.28 -5.69
CA GLU A 95 3.92 11.33 -6.33
C GLU A 95 2.54 10.80 -6.78
N GLU A 96 2.44 9.52 -7.15
CA GLU A 96 1.15 8.91 -7.47
C GLU A 96 0.24 8.79 -6.24
N PHE A 97 0.78 8.33 -5.11
CA PHE A 97 0.01 8.28 -3.86
C PHE A 97 -0.40 9.67 -3.37
N LYS A 98 0.49 10.66 -3.52
CA LYS A 98 0.19 12.05 -3.17
C LYS A 98 -0.95 12.60 -4.04
N ALA A 99 -0.96 12.35 -5.35
CA ALA A 99 -2.06 12.73 -6.22
C ALA A 99 -3.40 12.09 -5.79
N LEU A 100 -3.39 10.80 -5.43
CA LEU A 100 -4.59 10.10 -4.93
C LEU A 100 -5.11 10.70 -3.62
N SER A 101 -4.20 11.09 -2.71
CA SER A 101 -4.58 11.74 -1.45
C SER A 101 -5.31 13.07 -1.68
N LEU A 102 -4.86 13.85 -2.67
CA LEU A 102 -5.48 15.12 -3.03
C LEU A 102 -6.89 14.91 -3.59
N MET A 103 -7.09 13.90 -4.45
CA MET A 103 -8.42 13.56 -4.99
C MET A 103 -9.41 13.23 -3.86
N HIS A 104 -9.01 12.37 -2.91
CA HIS A 104 -9.90 11.94 -1.82
C HIS A 104 -10.15 13.04 -0.78
N ASN A 105 -9.17 13.92 -0.55
CA ASN A 105 -9.31 15.03 0.40
C ASN A 105 -10.07 16.23 -0.21
N GLN A 106 -9.98 16.46 -1.52
CA GLN A 106 -10.78 17.51 -2.20
C GLN A 106 -12.28 17.21 -2.16
N HIS A 107 -12.69 15.93 -2.18
CA HIS A 107 -14.09 15.53 -2.04
C HIS A 107 -14.71 15.88 -0.67
N LYS A 108 -13.90 16.11 0.38
CA LYS A 108 -14.40 16.61 1.67
C LYS A 108 -14.68 18.11 1.68
N ASN A 109 -14.04 18.87 0.79
CA ASN A 109 -14.19 20.33 0.73
C ASN A 109 -15.37 20.79 -0.14
N ASN A 110 -16.03 19.89 -0.87
CA ASN A 110 -17.17 20.22 -1.74
C ASN A 110 -18.53 20.36 -1.00
N TRP A 111 -18.52 20.52 0.33
CA TRP A 111 -19.66 21.08 1.09
C TRP A 111 -19.39 22.50 1.61
N GLY A 112 -18.42 23.22 1.07
CA GLY A 112 -18.11 24.58 1.48
C GLY A 112 -17.49 25.41 0.36
N GLU A 113 -18.38 26.07 -0.39
CA GLU A 113 -18.12 27.28 -1.18
C GLU A 113 -17.19 27.18 -2.41
N TYR A 114 -17.80 27.39 -3.58
CA TYR A 114 -17.14 28.11 -4.67
C TYR A 114 -17.95 29.39 -4.93
N ILE A 115 -17.29 30.53 -4.73
CA ILE A 115 -17.59 31.80 -5.41
C ILE A 115 -16.91 31.74 -6.77
#